data_AF-A0A2W5KBH4-F1
#
_entry.id   AF-A0A2W5KBH4-F1
#
_cell.length_a   1.000
_cell.length_b   1.000
_cell.length_c   1.000
_cell.angle_alpha   90.00
_cell.angle_beta   90.00
_cell.angle_gamma   90.00
#
_symmetry.space_group_name_H-M   'P 1'
#
loop_
_entity.id
_entity.type
_entity.pdbx_description
1 polymer ?
#
loop_
_entity_poly.entity_id
_entity_poly.type
_entity_poly.pdbx_seq_one_letter_code
_entity_poly.pdbx_strand_id
1 'polypeptide(L)'
;MPGFGPRLPTSAVRDRRLRHPRRAGFRRQASQPAGPARLSDSARKPPYRRRRQGLVVGGFKRRADDGGGSRSRSYASLQSLNVARVCLDINVFYADLRGRANRVAPRPSASSRLAEMAQSGQSDPQSGLGFQLIISAPMLEQWANVLQRHFTYTRVDAEQQSALLGEMARQGPLQAPPLIVVGSDFVPFATEEETRLEAARLAAQNAALSEGAAKKLFDEIQDDRHVLLAALAGGADLLATTNLADFKSPKAICFEREDVIAVPTASRPLVVARPSFAAYWLGQGVIPNWAFIEAHPSDFAPPSAPGSGRRGGG
;
A
#
# COMPACT_ATOMS: atom_id res chain seq x y z
N MET A 1 -4.35 21.25 -19.47
CA MET A 1 -5.14 20.78 -18.31
C MET A 1 -5.00 21.82 -17.21
N PRO A 2 -6.07 22.45 -16.71
CA PRO A 2 -5.97 23.35 -15.56
C PRO A 2 -5.54 22.55 -14.32
N GLY A 3 -4.59 23.07 -13.55
CA GLY A 3 -4.00 22.38 -12.40
C GLY A 3 -5.01 22.05 -11.32
N PHE A 4 -5.42 20.77 -11.24
CA PHE A 4 -6.22 20.21 -10.16
C PHE A 4 -5.32 19.95 -8.94
N GLY A 5 -4.98 21.01 -8.22
CA GLY A 5 -4.49 20.88 -6.85
C GLY A 5 -5.70 20.71 -5.92
N PRO A 6 -5.75 19.69 -5.05
CA PRO A 6 -6.83 19.58 -4.08
C PRO A 6 -6.82 20.83 -3.20
N ARG A 7 -7.93 21.59 -3.22
CA ARG A 7 -8.15 22.66 -2.25
C ARG A 7 -8.36 21.96 -0.91
N LEU A 8 -7.37 22.05 -0.03
CA LEU A 8 -7.54 21.67 1.37
C LEU A 8 -8.76 22.42 1.93
N PRO A 9 -9.66 21.78 2.68
CA PRO A 9 -10.81 22.45 3.27
C PRO A 9 -10.33 23.61 4.16
N THR A 10 -10.80 24.83 3.87
CA THR A 10 -10.37 26.09 4.48
C THR A 10 -10.76 26.29 5.96
N SER A 11 -11.22 25.25 6.66
CA SER A 11 -11.84 25.38 8.00
C SER A 11 -10.95 25.00 9.19
N ALA A 12 -9.63 24.83 9.03
CA ALA A 12 -8.75 24.40 10.12
C ALA A 12 -7.54 25.32 10.36
N VAL A 13 -7.76 26.63 10.52
CA VAL A 13 -6.83 27.49 11.26
C VAL A 13 -7.48 27.83 12.60
N ARG A 14 -7.39 26.89 13.56
CA ARG A 14 -7.69 27.18 14.96
C ARG A 14 -6.40 27.66 15.64
N ASP A 15 -6.41 28.94 15.95
CA ASP A 15 -5.45 29.66 16.78
C ASP A 15 -5.32 28.96 18.16
N ARG A 16 -4.28 28.14 18.33
CA ARG A 16 -3.92 27.50 19.62
C ARG A 16 -2.99 28.43 20.39
N ARG A 17 -3.54 29.53 20.91
CA ARG A 17 -2.91 30.22 22.06
C ARG A 17 -3.15 29.37 23.31
N LEU A 18 -2.10 28.71 23.77
CA LEU A 18 -2.04 28.06 25.07
C LEU A 18 -2.24 29.11 26.18
N ARG A 19 -3.46 29.22 26.72
CA ARG A 19 -3.71 29.79 28.03
C ARG A 19 -3.99 28.65 29.00
N HIS A 20 -3.10 28.47 29.97
CA HIS A 20 -3.31 27.61 31.13
C HIS A 20 -4.50 28.14 31.96
N PRO A 21 -5.52 27.33 32.27
CA PRO A 21 -6.44 27.65 33.34
C PRO A 21 -5.89 27.16 34.68
N ARG A 22 -5.86 28.08 35.64
CA ARG A 22 -5.62 27.83 37.06
C ARG A 22 -6.66 26.85 37.61
N ARG A 23 -6.20 25.90 38.40
CA ARG A 23 -7.01 24.96 39.19
C ARG A 23 -7.91 25.75 40.16
N ALA A 24 -9.23 25.61 40.00
CA ALA A 24 -10.20 25.92 41.05
C ALA A 24 -10.89 24.60 41.44
N GLY A 25 -10.81 24.27 42.73
CA GLY A 25 -11.39 23.06 43.30
C GLY A 25 -12.91 23.09 43.24
N PHE A 26 -13.50 21.98 42.79
CA PHE A 26 -14.91 21.70 42.97
C PHE A 26 -15.09 20.36 43.70
N ARG A 27 -15.68 20.48 44.89
CA ARG A 27 -16.16 19.41 45.77
C ARG A 27 -17.66 19.31 45.54
N ARG A 28 -18.19 18.13 45.17
CA ARG A 28 -19.60 17.69 45.38
C ARG A 28 -19.71 16.23 44.92
N GLN A 29 -19.96 15.31 45.85
CA GLN A 29 -21.25 14.83 46.35
C GLN A 29 -21.65 13.53 45.62
N ALA A 30 -21.65 12.45 46.40
CA ALA A 30 -22.03 11.12 45.98
C ALA A 30 -23.55 11.04 45.75
N SER A 31 -23.94 10.55 44.58
CA SER A 31 -25.30 10.14 44.25
C SER A 31 -25.38 8.61 44.22
N GLN A 32 -26.43 8.10 44.84
CA GLN A 32 -26.74 6.69 45.09
C GLN A 32 -26.97 5.86 43.80
N PRO A 33 -26.81 4.53 43.84
CA PRO A 33 -27.05 3.66 42.70
C PRO A 33 -28.55 3.38 42.50
N ALA A 34 -29.02 3.55 41.26
CA ALA A 34 -30.34 3.13 40.80
C ALA A 34 -30.41 1.59 40.65
N GLY A 35 -31.49 0.99 41.11
CA GLY A 35 -31.73 -0.46 41.11
C GLY A 35 -32.01 -1.06 39.71
N PRO A 36 -32.03 -2.40 39.60
CA PRO A 36 -32.06 -3.10 38.32
C PRO A 36 -33.46 -3.08 37.68
N ALA A 37 -33.50 -2.75 36.39
CA ALA A 37 -34.67 -2.86 35.54
C ALA A 37 -34.97 -4.33 35.19
N ARG A 38 -36.25 -4.70 35.30
CA ARG A 38 -36.79 -6.01 34.95
C ARG A 38 -36.70 -6.24 33.44
N LEU A 39 -36.07 -7.35 33.04
CA LEU A 39 -36.13 -7.90 31.69
C LEU A 39 -37.47 -8.60 31.48
N SER A 40 -38.20 -8.22 30.44
CA SER A 40 -39.41 -8.88 29.99
C SER A 40 -39.08 -9.85 28.85
N ASP A 41 -39.51 -11.09 29.03
CA ASP A 41 -39.56 -12.13 28.02
C ASP A 41 -40.57 -11.77 26.92
N SER A 42 -40.14 -11.74 25.65
CA SER A 42 -40.96 -12.13 24.50
C SER A 42 -40.23 -11.93 23.17
N ALA A 43 -39.72 -13.02 22.59
CA ALA A 43 -39.68 -13.21 21.12
C ALA A 43 -39.33 -14.66 20.78
N ARG A 44 -40.35 -15.51 20.61
CA ARG A 44 -40.22 -16.83 20.00
C ARG A 44 -39.82 -16.67 18.53
N LYS A 45 -38.67 -17.22 18.13
CA LYS A 45 -38.28 -17.39 16.72
C LYS A 45 -38.98 -18.63 16.12
N PRO A 46 -39.45 -18.60 14.87
CA PRO A 46 -39.99 -19.77 14.18
C PRO A 46 -38.86 -20.67 13.63
N PRO A 47 -39.12 -21.98 13.41
CA PRO A 47 -38.11 -22.91 12.91
C PRO A 47 -37.95 -22.78 11.38
N TYR A 48 -36.73 -22.50 10.92
CA TYR A 48 -36.35 -22.56 9.51
C TYR A 48 -36.14 -24.02 9.08
N ARG A 49 -37.06 -24.57 8.29
CA ARG A 49 -36.91 -25.85 7.58
C ARG A 49 -35.95 -25.66 6.39
N ARG A 50 -34.77 -26.28 6.42
CA ARG A 50 -33.89 -26.41 5.24
C ARG A 50 -34.47 -27.43 4.25
N ARG A 51 -34.97 -26.97 3.10
CA ARG A 51 -35.16 -27.80 1.91
C ARG A 51 -33.79 -28.01 1.25
N ARG A 52 -33.34 -29.27 1.16
CA ARG A 52 -32.26 -29.66 0.25
C ARG A 52 -32.84 -29.74 -1.16
N GLN A 53 -32.44 -28.83 -2.05
CA GLN A 53 -32.52 -29.07 -3.49
C GLN A 53 -31.14 -29.56 -3.94
N GLY A 54 -31.12 -30.78 -4.49
CA GLY A 54 -29.93 -31.37 -5.09
C GLY A 54 -29.56 -30.62 -6.36
N LEU A 55 -28.36 -30.05 -6.38
CA LEU A 55 -27.74 -29.55 -7.60
C LEU A 55 -26.94 -30.71 -8.21
N VAL A 56 -27.37 -31.16 -9.38
CA VAL A 56 -26.66 -32.15 -10.20
C VAL A 56 -25.38 -31.50 -10.73
N VAL A 57 -24.23 -31.98 -10.26
CA VAL A 57 -22.92 -31.56 -10.75
C VAL A 57 -22.63 -32.34 -12.03
N GLY A 58 -22.79 -31.67 -13.18
CA GLY A 58 -22.30 -32.16 -14.46
C GLY A 58 -20.77 -32.18 -14.47
N GLY A 59 -20.19 -33.36 -14.74
CA GLY A 59 -18.75 -33.56 -14.81
C GLY A 59 -18.13 -32.80 -15.99
N PHE A 60 -17.36 -31.76 -15.68
CA PHE A 60 -16.42 -31.16 -16.63
C PHE A 60 -15.14 -32.00 -16.65
N LYS A 61 -15.01 -32.81 -17.70
CA LYS A 61 -13.81 -33.55 -18.06
C LYS A 61 -12.75 -32.52 -18.50
N ARG A 62 -11.81 -32.18 -17.61
CA ARG A 62 -10.66 -31.31 -17.92
C ARG A 62 -9.76 -32.04 -18.92
N ARG A 63 -9.70 -31.53 -20.17
CA ARG A 63 -8.58 -31.79 -21.07
C ARG A 63 -7.37 -31.07 -20.50
N ALA A 64 -6.31 -31.82 -20.24
CA ALA A 64 -4.98 -31.28 -20.02
C ALA A 64 -4.47 -30.81 -21.38
N ASP A 65 -4.55 -29.51 -21.65
CA ASP A 65 -3.83 -28.88 -22.75
C ASP A 65 -2.53 -28.30 -22.19
N ASP A 66 -1.41 -28.82 -22.68
CA ASP A 66 -0.02 -28.41 -22.43
C ASP A 66 0.28 -27.03 -23.04
N GLY A 67 -0.35 -25.97 -22.50
CA GLY A 67 -0.27 -24.59 -22.99
C GLY A 67 0.77 -23.69 -22.31
N GLY A 68 1.95 -24.21 -21.95
CA GLY A 68 2.98 -23.49 -21.16
C GLY A 68 3.73 -22.35 -21.89
N GLY A 69 3.48 -22.10 -23.17
CA GLY A 69 4.33 -21.22 -24.00
C GLY A 69 3.85 -19.78 -24.23
N SER A 70 2.64 -19.39 -23.80
CA SER A 70 2.01 -18.16 -24.32
C SER A 70 2.23 -16.89 -23.48
N ARG A 71 2.62 -17.01 -22.20
CA ARG A 71 2.76 -15.82 -21.31
C ARG A 71 4.07 -15.06 -21.45
N SER A 72 5.17 -15.69 -21.89
CA SER A 72 6.46 -15.00 -21.98
C SER A 72 6.57 -14.06 -23.19
N ARG A 73 5.77 -14.25 -24.25
CA ARG A 73 5.81 -13.36 -25.43
C ARG A 73 5.15 -12.00 -25.20
N SER A 74 4.17 -11.87 -24.30
CA SER A 74 3.50 -10.59 -24.05
C SER A 74 4.39 -9.61 -23.28
N TYR A 75 5.19 -10.09 -22.33
CA TYR A 75 6.09 -9.24 -21.53
C TYR A 75 7.23 -8.64 -22.36
N ALA A 76 7.84 -9.39 -23.27
CA ALA A 76 8.90 -8.88 -24.14
C ALA A 76 8.42 -7.75 -25.07
N SER A 77 7.15 -7.79 -25.50
CA SER A 77 6.56 -6.71 -26.33
C SER A 77 6.19 -5.45 -25.54
N LEU A 78 6.04 -5.54 -24.22
CA LEU A 78 5.80 -4.38 -23.35
C LEU A 78 7.10 -3.70 -22.92
N GLN A 79 8.23 -4.42 -22.95
CA GLN A 79 9.56 -3.85 -22.66
C GLN A 79 10.08 -2.92 -23.76
N SER A 80 9.45 -2.89 -24.94
CA SER A 80 9.76 -1.90 -25.98
C SER A 80 9.09 -0.55 -25.73
N LEU A 81 8.13 -0.48 -24.80
CA LEU A 81 7.52 0.77 -24.39
C LEU A 81 8.40 1.38 -23.29
N ASN A 82 8.91 2.57 -23.54
CA ASN A 82 9.71 3.34 -22.58
C ASN A 82 8.81 3.82 -21.43
N VAL A 83 8.40 2.90 -20.55
CA VAL A 83 7.49 3.13 -19.42
C VAL A 83 7.96 2.39 -18.18
N ALA A 84 8.08 3.12 -17.07
CA ALA A 84 8.30 2.54 -15.75
C ALA A 84 6.97 2.10 -15.13
N ARG A 85 6.82 0.81 -14.80
CA ARG A 85 5.69 0.30 -14.03
C ARG A 85 6.01 0.36 -12.54
N VAL A 86 5.40 1.30 -11.82
CA VAL A 86 5.78 1.62 -10.44
C VAL A 86 4.60 1.38 -9.50
N CYS A 87 4.81 0.54 -8.48
CA CYS A 87 3.89 0.43 -7.36
C CYS A 87 4.32 1.40 -6.26
N LEU A 88 3.45 2.35 -5.93
CA LEU A 88 3.70 3.30 -4.85
C LEU A 88 2.95 2.85 -3.59
N ASP A 89 3.68 2.62 -2.50
CA ASP A 89 3.11 2.44 -1.17
C ASP A 89 2.26 3.68 -0.78
N ILE A 90 1.15 3.46 -0.07
CA ILE A 90 0.29 4.50 0.51
C ILE A 90 1.11 5.49 1.34
N ASN A 91 2.15 5.02 2.03
CA ASN A 91 3.01 5.88 2.82
C ASN A 91 3.74 6.95 1.98
N VAL A 92 3.95 6.71 0.69
CA VAL A 92 4.49 7.72 -0.24
C VAL A 92 3.49 8.85 -0.43
N PHE A 93 2.21 8.54 -0.69
CA PHE A 93 1.14 9.55 -0.80
C PHE A 93 0.88 10.27 0.52
N TYR A 94 0.91 9.54 1.64
CA TYR A 94 0.82 10.12 2.98
C TYR A 94 1.94 11.15 3.22
N ALA A 95 3.19 10.79 2.90
CA ALA A 95 4.34 11.67 3.06
C ALA A 95 4.25 12.91 2.17
N ASP A 96 3.80 12.78 0.92
CA ASP A 96 3.53 13.92 0.04
C ASP A 96 2.46 14.84 0.63
N LEU A 97 1.29 14.31 0.98
CA LEU A 97 0.18 15.11 1.51
C LEU A 97 0.55 15.81 2.83
N ARG A 98 1.27 15.12 3.71
CA ARG A 98 1.79 15.69 4.96
C ARG A 98 2.82 16.78 4.70
N GLY A 99 3.70 16.61 3.71
CA GLY A 99 4.65 17.63 3.28
C GLY A 99 3.94 18.89 2.75
N ARG A 100 2.90 18.71 1.93
CA ARG A 100 2.07 19.80 1.38
C ARG A 100 1.27 20.53 2.45
N ALA A 101 0.81 19.84 3.50
CA ALA A 101 0.06 20.43 4.59
C ALA A 101 0.94 21.26 5.54
N ASN A 102 2.18 20.82 5.78
CA ASN A 102 3.06 21.43 6.78
C ASN A 102 3.96 22.55 6.24
N ARG A 103 3.78 23.02 4.99
CA ARG A 103 4.59 23.99 4.21
C ARG A 103 5.64 24.82 4.98
N VAL A 104 6.71 24.18 5.47
CA VAL A 104 7.89 24.87 6.02
C VAL A 104 8.99 24.98 4.96
N ALA A 105 8.94 24.20 3.87
CA ALA A 105 9.95 24.25 2.82
C ALA A 105 9.35 24.38 1.40
N PRO A 106 9.94 25.23 0.53
CA PRO A 106 9.50 25.44 -0.85
C PRO A 106 9.92 24.32 -1.82
N ARG A 107 10.78 23.38 -1.41
CA ARG A 107 11.32 22.34 -2.30
C ARG A 107 10.44 21.08 -2.30
N PRO A 108 10.09 20.53 -3.47
CA PRO A 108 9.35 19.27 -3.56
C PRO A 108 10.19 18.12 -2.98
N SER A 109 9.58 17.36 -2.08
CA SER A 109 10.17 16.15 -1.50
C SER A 109 10.25 15.03 -2.54
N ALA A 110 11.04 13.98 -2.28
CA ALA A 110 11.11 12.82 -3.18
C ALA A 110 9.74 12.13 -3.35
N SER A 111 8.97 11.99 -2.26
CA SER A 111 7.59 11.47 -2.33
C SER A 111 6.67 12.37 -3.16
N SER A 112 6.82 13.69 -3.04
CA SER A 112 6.05 14.66 -3.83
C SER A 112 6.34 14.53 -5.32
N ARG A 113 7.62 14.35 -5.70
CA ARG A 113 7.99 14.11 -7.09
C ARG A 113 7.39 12.81 -7.63
N LEU A 114 7.43 11.72 -6.86
CA LEU A 114 6.80 10.46 -7.29
C LEU A 114 5.28 10.59 -7.46
N ALA A 115 4.60 11.29 -6.55
CA ALA A 115 3.17 11.57 -6.67
C ALA A 115 2.85 12.42 -7.91
N GLU A 116 3.69 13.42 -8.22
CA GLU A 116 3.58 14.23 -9.44
C GLU A 116 3.81 13.41 -10.71
N MET A 117 4.77 12.48 -10.72
CA MET A 117 5.00 11.56 -11.83
C MET A 117 3.79 10.62 -12.04
N ALA A 118 3.22 10.09 -10.95
CA ALA A 118 2.02 9.27 -11.00
C ALA A 118 0.81 10.04 -11.53
N GLN A 119 0.64 11.30 -11.13
CA GLN A 119 -0.46 12.16 -11.59
C GLN A 119 -0.31 12.57 -13.07
N SER A 120 0.91 12.85 -13.51
CA SER A 120 1.17 13.28 -14.89
C SER A 120 1.31 12.11 -15.88
N GLY A 121 1.55 10.90 -15.37
CA GLY A 121 1.89 9.73 -16.19
C GLY A 121 3.27 9.82 -16.84
N GLN A 122 4.13 10.74 -16.40
CA GLN A 122 5.47 10.98 -16.96
C GLN A 122 6.51 11.04 -15.83
N SER A 123 7.66 10.41 -16.03
CA SER A 123 8.75 10.43 -15.05
C SER A 123 9.73 11.57 -15.30
N ASP A 124 10.16 11.73 -16.55
CA ASP A 124 11.00 12.83 -17.00
C ASP A 124 10.52 13.31 -18.38
N PRO A 125 10.19 14.61 -18.53
CA PRO A 125 9.75 15.17 -19.80
C PRO A 125 10.77 15.05 -20.94
N GLN A 126 12.07 14.98 -20.63
CA GLN A 126 13.13 14.98 -21.65
C GLN A 126 13.39 13.60 -22.25
N SER A 127 13.41 12.56 -21.42
CA SER A 127 13.60 11.17 -21.84
C SER A 127 12.37 10.55 -22.48
N GLY A 128 11.18 11.15 -22.30
CA GLY A 128 9.93 10.58 -22.73
C GLY A 128 9.57 9.29 -21.99
N LEU A 129 10.21 9.02 -20.83
CA LEU A 129 9.91 7.86 -20.01
C LEU A 129 8.54 8.04 -19.34
N GLY A 130 7.57 7.22 -19.74
CA GLY A 130 6.25 7.17 -19.14
C GLY A 130 6.31 6.63 -17.71
N PHE A 131 5.37 7.05 -16.87
CA PHE A 131 5.18 6.54 -15.52
C PHE A 131 3.82 5.87 -15.41
N GLN A 132 3.80 4.55 -15.19
CA GLN A 132 2.58 3.79 -14.98
C GLN A 132 2.43 3.40 -13.51
N LEU A 133 1.44 4.00 -12.84
CA LEU A 133 1.09 3.63 -11.47
C LEU A 133 0.43 2.24 -11.44
N ILE A 134 0.88 1.40 -10.49
CA ILE A 134 0.23 0.15 -10.08
C ILE A 134 -0.32 0.34 -8.67
N ILE A 135 -1.61 0.04 -8.49
CA ILE A 135 -2.28 0.07 -7.19
C ILE A 135 -3.33 -1.04 -7.09
N SER A 136 -3.69 -1.46 -5.88
CA SER A 136 -4.75 -2.45 -5.65
C SER A 136 -5.99 -1.82 -5.05
N ALA A 137 -7.13 -2.52 -5.16
CA ALA A 137 -8.37 -2.08 -4.51
C ALA A 137 -8.23 -1.95 -2.97
N PRO A 138 -7.62 -2.91 -2.25
CA PRO A 138 -7.35 -2.74 -0.81
C PRO A 138 -6.52 -1.49 -0.48
N MET A 139 -5.52 -1.17 -1.32
CA MET A 139 -4.73 0.05 -1.10
C MET A 139 -5.55 1.33 -1.27
N LEU A 140 -6.50 1.35 -2.20
CA LEU A 140 -7.42 2.48 -2.39
C LEU A 140 -8.37 2.65 -1.19
N GLU A 141 -8.89 1.55 -0.65
CA GLU A 141 -9.74 1.57 0.55
C GLU A 141 -8.97 2.06 1.78
N GLN A 142 -7.74 1.54 1.98
CA GLN A 142 -6.82 2.00 3.02
C GLN A 142 -6.50 3.49 2.86
N TRP A 143 -6.26 3.97 1.64
CA TRP A 143 -6.01 5.38 1.39
C TRP A 143 -7.19 6.28 1.79
N ALA A 144 -8.43 5.89 1.48
CA ALA A 144 -9.61 6.61 1.93
C ALA A 144 -9.72 6.65 3.47
N ASN A 145 -9.32 5.57 4.15
CA ASN A 145 -9.28 5.53 5.62
C ASN A 145 -8.19 6.45 6.19
N VAL A 146 -7.02 6.52 5.56
CA VAL A 146 -5.93 7.44 5.94
C VAL A 146 -6.39 8.89 5.87
N LEU A 147 -7.05 9.26 4.76
CA LEU A 147 -7.53 10.62 4.54
C LEU A 147 -8.52 11.07 5.62
N GLN A 148 -9.47 10.21 5.98
CA GLN A 148 -10.45 10.51 7.04
C GLN A 148 -9.78 10.74 8.39
N ARG A 149 -8.83 9.87 8.77
CA ARG A 149 -8.23 9.89 10.11
C ARG A 149 -7.16 10.93 10.30
N HIS A 150 -6.27 11.06 9.33
CA HIS A 150 -5.07 11.88 9.48
C HIS A 150 -5.20 13.27 8.87
N PHE A 151 -6.15 13.46 7.95
CA PHE A 151 -6.30 14.71 7.22
C PHE A 151 -7.72 15.31 7.32
N THR A 152 -8.58 14.77 8.20
CA THR A 152 -9.93 15.29 8.48
C THR A 152 -10.87 15.35 7.26
N TYR A 153 -10.62 14.51 6.25
CA TYR A 153 -11.53 14.41 5.10
C TYR A 153 -12.87 13.83 5.56
N THR A 154 -13.96 14.30 4.96
CA THR A 154 -15.23 13.58 5.07
C THR A 154 -15.11 12.23 4.37
N ARG A 155 -15.99 11.28 4.69
CA ARG A 155 -16.04 9.99 4.00
C ARG A 155 -16.16 10.17 2.49
N VAL A 156 -17.06 11.06 2.05
CA VAL A 156 -17.30 11.35 0.62
C VAL A 156 -16.06 11.93 -0.04
N ASP A 157 -15.40 12.91 0.57
CA ASP A 157 -14.18 13.51 -0.01
C ASP A 157 -13.04 12.49 -0.07
N ALA A 158 -12.89 11.64 0.95
CA ALA A 158 -11.87 10.61 0.99
C ALA A 158 -12.08 9.53 -0.08
N GLU A 159 -13.33 9.07 -0.26
CA GLU A 159 -13.71 8.14 -1.33
C GLU A 159 -13.45 8.77 -2.70
N GLN A 160 -13.78 10.04 -2.90
CA GLN A 160 -13.50 10.76 -4.15
C GLN A 160 -11.99 10.86 -4.44
N GLN A 161 -11.18 11.24 -3.44
CA GLN A 161 -9.72 11.31 -3.62
C GLN A 161 -9.12 9.93 -3.93
N SER A 162 -9.61 8.88 -3.28
CA SER A 162 -9.19 7.52 -3.58
C SER A 162 -9.60 7.09 -4.98
N ALA A 163 -10.82 7.41 -5.42
CA ALA A 163 -11.28 7.15 -6.78
C ALA A 163 -10.40 7.84 -7.83
N LEU A 164 -9.96 9.08 -7.58
CA LEU A 164 -9.02 9.80 -8.45
C LEU A 164 -7.68 9.07 -8.56
N LEU A 165 -7.14 8.54 -7.44
CA LEU A 165 -5.90 7.77 -7.47
C LEU A 165 -6.07 6.47 -8.29
N GLY A 166 -7.21 5.79 -8.15
CA GLY A 166 -7.55 4.64 -8.99
C GLY A 166 -7.67 5.02 -10.48
N GLU A 167 -8.21 6.20 -10.79
CA GLU A 167 -8.30 6.70 -12.16
C GLU A 167 -6.92 7.01 -12.76
N MET A 168 -6.00 7.61 -11.99
CA MET A 168 -4.62 7.82 -12.42
C MET A 168 -3.94 6.50 -12.80
N ALA A 169 -4.15 5.45 -12.02
CA ALA A 169 -3.63 4.12 -12.36
C ALA A 169 -4.25 3.61 -13.69
N ARG A 170 -5.56 3.76 -13.89
CA ARG A 170 -6.26 3.32 -15.12
C ARG A 170 -5.88 4.10 -16.38
N GLN A 171 -5.59 5.39 -16.25
CA GLN A 171 -5.33 6.29 -17.39
C GLN A 171 -3.86 6.35 -17.82
N GLY A 172 -2.95 5.69 -17.09
CA GLY A 172 -1.50 5.82 -17.30
C GLY A 172 -1.04 5.61 -18.76
N PRO A 173 0.24 5.90 -19.05
CA PRO A 173 0.78 5.97 -20.42
C PRO A 173 0.67 4.65 -21.19
N LEU A 174 0.45 3.54 -20.49
CA LEU A 174 0.14 2.24 -21.09
C LEU A 174 -1.37 2.02 -21.12
N GLN A 175 -1.93 1.82 -22.31
CA GLN A 175 -3.27 1.24 -22.46
C GLN A 175 -3.29 -0.28 -22.15
N ALA A 176 -2.29 -0.81 -21.42
CA ALA A 176 -2.08 -2.24 -21.22
C ALA A 176 -2.32 -2.67 -19.75
N PRO A 177 -3.25 -3.62 -19.49
CA PRO A 177 -3.53 -4.13 -18.15
C PRO A 177 -2.46 -5.10 -17.60
N PRO A 178 -2.43 -5.38 -16.29
CA PRO A 178 -3.28 -4.80 -15.25
C PRO A 178 -2.70 -3.49 -14.69
N LEU A 179 -3.61 -2.54 -14.46
CA LEU A 179 -3.36 -1.22 -13.88
C LEU A 179 -3.91 -1.11 -12.46
N ILE A 180 -4.99 -1.86 -12.20
CA ILE A 180 -5.55 -2.10 -10.88
C ILE A 180 -5.59 -3.60 -10.63
N VAL A 181 -5.09 -4.01 -9.48
CA VAL A 181 -5.17 -5.40 -9.00
C VAL A 181 -6.41 -5.55 -8.11
N VAL A 182 -7.42 -6.26 -8.61
CA VAL A 182 -8.73 -6.43 -7.93
C VAL A 182 -8.75 -7.66 -7.02
N GLY A 183 -7.80 -8.58 -7.16
CA GLY A 183 -7.66 -9.76 -6.29
C GLY A 183 -6.22 -9.96 -5.87
N SER A 184 -5.84 -9.46 -4.69
CA SER A 184 -4.58 -9.80 -4.04
C SER A 184 -4.73 -10.90 -2.99
N ASP A 185 -5.95 -11.40 -2.76
CA ASP A 185 -6.21 -12.34 -1.65
C ASP A 185 -5.65 -13.75 -1.90
N PHE A 186 -5.12 -14.02 -3.10
CA PHE A 186 -4.41 -15.26 -3.33
C PHE A 186 -2.97 -15.16 -2.86
N VAL A 187 -2.72 -15.77 -1.72
CA VAL A 187 -1.40 -15.89 -1.12
C VAL A 187 -0.82 -17.23 -1.57
N PRO A 188 0.21 -17.26 -2.43
CA PRO A 188 0.84 -18.52 -2.84
C PRO A 188 1.59 -19.24 -1.69
N PHE A 189 1.60 -18.67 -0.48
CA PHE A 189 2.35 -19.13 0.68
C PHE A 189 1.52 -19.33 1.95
N ALA A 190 0.20 -19.09 1.93
CA ALA A 190 -0.66 -19.39 3.08
C ALA A 190 -1.53 -20.61 2.76
N THR A 191 -1.60 -21.56 3.69
CA THR A 191 -2.55 -22.66 3.64
C THR A 191 -3.99 -22.15 3.78
N GLU A 192 -4.97 -22.94 3.34
CA GLU A 192 -6.40 -22.60 3.51
C GLU A 192 -6.75 -22.38 5.00
N GLU A 193 -6.09 -23.11 5.89
CA GLU A 193 -6.28 -23.02 7.33
C GLU A 193 -5.73 -21.72 7.91
N GLU A 194 -4.53 -21.29 7.50
CA GLU A 194 -3.96 -19.98 7.86
C GLU A 194 -4.84 -18.83 7.36
N THR A 195 -5.40 -18.95 6.16
CA THR A 195 -6.31 -17.94 5.60
C THR A 195 -7.61 -17.85 6.40
N ARG A 196 -8.19 -18.99 6.80
CA ARG A 196 -9.40 -19.04 7.62
C ARG A 196 -9.18 -18.48 9.03
N LEU A 197 -8.04 -18.79 9.64
CA LEU A 197 -7.63 -18.25 10.95
C LEU A 197 -7.46 -16.74 10.89
N GLU A 198 -6.80 -16.22 9.86
CA GLU A 198 -6.59 -14.78 9.69
C GLU A 198 -7.92 -14.04 9.45
N ALA A 199 -8.81 -14.61 8.62
CA ALA A 199 -10.14 -14.06 8.41
C ALA A 199 -10.98 -14.04 9.69
N ALA A 200 -10.90 -15.08 10.52
CA ALA A 200 -11.57 -15.13 11.81
C ALA A 200 -10.97 -14.10 12.80
N ARG A 201 -9.65 -13.93 12.79
CA ARG A 201 -8.94 -12.90 13.58
C ARG A 201 -9.39 -11.50 13.19
N LEU A 202 -9.47 -11.22 11.89
CA LEU A 202 -9.95 -9.94 11.35
C LEU A 202 -11.41 -9.69 11.71
N ALA A 203 -12.28 -10.68 11.57
CA ALA A 203 -13.69 -10.57 11.96
C ALA A 203 -13.85 -10.29 13.46
N ALA A 204 -13.07 -10.97 14.31
CA ALA A 204 -13.06 -10.75 15.75
C ALA A 204 -12.49 -9.37 16.14
N GLN A 205 -11.42 -8.93 15.46
CA GLN A 205 -10.89 -7.57 15.64
C GLN A 205 -11.91 -6.52 15.24
N ASN A 206 -12.56 -6.64 14.08
CA ASN A 206 -13.60 -5.72 13.62
C ASN A 206 -14.80 -5.65 14.57
N ALA A 207 -15.19 -6.78 15.17
CA ALA A 207 -16.23 -6.82 16.20
C ALA A 207 -15.78 -6.09 17.48
N ALA A 208 -14.55 -6.31 17.95
CA ALA A 208 -13.99 -5.66 19.14
C ALA A 208 -13.72 -4.16 18.95
N LEU A 209 -13.46 -3.72 17.71
CA LEU A 209 -13.23 -2.31 17.35
C LEU A 209 -14.49 -1.43 17.47
N SER A 210 -15.68 -2.03 17.61
CA SER A 210 -16.93 -1.29 17.86
C SER A 210 -17.00 -0.70 19.29
N GLU A 211 -16.12 -1.12 20.20
CA GLU A 211 -16.11 -0.70 21.60
C GLU A 211 -14.77 -0.02 21.99
N GLY A 212 -14.62 1.27 21.63
CA GLY A 212 -13.90 2.26 22.44
C GLY A 212 -12.35 2.26 22.45
N ALA A 213 -11.65 1.34 21.78
CA ALA A 213 -10.18 1.35 21.78
C ALA A 213 -9.60 2.06 20.54
N ALA A 214 -9.15 3.30 20.72
CA ALA A 214 -8.28 3.96 19.75
C ALA A 214 -6.90 3.26 19.72
N LYS A 215 -6.72 2.24 18.86
CA LYS A 215 -5.39 1.69 18.59
C LYS A 215 -5.24 1.20 17.15
N LYS A 216 -3.97 1.21 16.68
CA LYS A 216 -3.47 1.06 15.29
C LYS A 216 -4.43 0.27 14.40
N LEU A 217 -5.19 0.99 13.60
CA LEU A 217 -6.02 0.43 12.54
C LEU A 217 -5.21 0.06 11.28
N PHE A 218 -3.89 0.25 11.37
CA PHE A 218 -2.89 -0.27 10.48
C PHE A 218 -2.39 -1.57 11.09
N ASP A 219 -2.82 -2.70 10.56
CA ASP A 219 -2.02 -3.92 10.67
C ASP A 219 -0.91 -3.78 9.62
N GLU A 220 0.18 -3.11 10.03
CA GLU A 220 1.33 -2.79 9.17
C GLU A 220 1.72 -4.02 8.33
N ILE A 221 1.68 -5.22 8.92
CA ILE A 221 2.00 -6.48 8.26
C ILE A 221 1.03 -6.83 7.13
N GLN A 222 -0.28 -6.67 7.32
CA GLN A 222 -1.26 -6.96 6.27
C GLN A 222 -1.22 -5.91 5.16
N ASP A 223 -1.04 -4.64 5.51
CA ASP A 223 -1.02 -3.56 4.54
C ASP A 223 0.21 -3.65 3.62
N ASP A 224 1.41 -3.88 4.19
CA ASP A 224 2.65 -4.07 3.41
C ASP A 224 2.58 -5.29 2.50
N ARG A 225 1.90 -6.35 2.96
CA ARG A 225 1.63 -7.54 2.14
C ARG A 225 0.77 -7.20 0.92
N HIS A 226 -0.29 -6.40 1.08
CA HIS A 226 -1.12 -5.98 -0.05
C HIS A 226 -0.33 -5.14 -1.05
N VAL A 227 0.56 -4.26 -0.59
CA VAL A 227 1.47 -3.48 -1.44
C VAL A 227 2.40 -4.39 -2.24
N LEU A 228 3.04 -5.36 -1.57
CA LEU A 228 3.92 -6.33 -2.24
C LEU A 228 3.17 -7.17 -3.28
N LEU A 229 2.01 -7.72 -2.91
CA LEU A 229 1.20 -8.53 -3.82
C LEU A 229 0.68 -7.72 -5.01
N ALA A 230 0.32 -6.45 -4.81
CA ALA A 230 -0.05 -5.54 -5.88
C ALA A 230 1.11 -5.31 -6.85
N ALA A 231 2.32 -5.05 -6.34
CA ALA A 231 3.51 -4.88 -7.16
C ALA A 231 3.82 -6.14 -7.98
N LEU A 232 3.77 -7.31 -7.36
CA LEU A 232 4.03 -8.59 -8.02
C LEU A 232 2.97 -8.89 -9.10
N ALA A 233 1.68 -8.80 -8.75
CA ALA A 233 0.58 -9.05 -9.68
C ALA A 233 0.52 -8.03 -10.82
N GLY A 234 0.88 -6.77 -10.54
CA GLY A 234 1.01 -5.70 -11.51
C GLY A 234 2.25 -5.80 -12.39
N GLY A 235 3.16 -6.73 -12.13
CA GLY A 235 4.43 -6.82 -12.84
C GLY A 235 5.25 -5.54 -12.72
N ALA A 236 5.29 -4.92 -11.54
CA ALA A 236 6.06 -3.72 -11.29
C ALA A 236 7.54 -3.93 -11.64
N ASP A 237 8.15 -2.88 -12.16
CA ASP A 237 9.60 -2.73 -12.26
C ASP A 237 10.20 -2.28 -10.93
N LEU A 238 9.42 -1.50 -10.17
CA LEU A 238 9.82 -0.86 -8.92
C LEU A 238 8.65 -0.78 -7.94
N LEU A 239 8.90 -1.10 -6.67
CA LEU A 239 8.07 -0.75 -5.52
C LEU A 239 8.74 0.39 -4.76
N ALA A 240 8.07 1.52 -4.58
CA ALA A 240 8.58 2.61 -3.75
C ALA A 240 7.85 2.67 -2.41
N THR A 241 8.61 2.63 -1.30
CA THR A 241 8.08 2.69 0.07
C THR A 241 8.95 3.56 0.98
N THR A 242 8.34 4.25 1.94
CA THR A 242 9.09 4.97 2.98
C THR A 242 9.65 4.06 4.06
N ASN A 243 9.15 2.82 4.19
CA ASN A 243 9.64 1.86 5.18
C ASN A 243 10.21 0.60 4.52
N LEU A 244 11.47 0.69 4.12
CA LEU A 244 12.16 -0.42 3.47
C LEU A 244 12.33 -1.65 4.37
N ALA A 245 12.27 -1.48 5.70
CA ALA A 245 12.48 -2.56 6.65
C ALA A 245 11.37 -3.62 6.58
N ASP A 246 10.14 -3.21 6.29
CA ASP A 246 8.97 -4.11 6.23
C ASP A 246 9.06 -5.11 5.08
N PHE A 247 9.84 -4.79 4.05
CA PHE A 247 10.07 -5.64 2.86
C PHE A 247 11.34 -6.48 2.96
N LYS A 248 12.10 -6.39 4.07
CA LYS A 248 13.30 -7.22 4.29
C LYS A 248 12.91 -8.63 4.71
N SER A 249 12.80 -9.52 3.73
CA SER A 249 12.72 -10.97 3.98
C SER A 249 14.11 -11.60 4.12
N PRO A 250 14.26 -12.79 4.72
CA PRO A 250 15.53 -13.52 4.75
C PRO A 250 16.11 -13.83 3.36
N LYS A 251 15.28 -13.76 2.31
CA LYS A 251 15.69 -13.97 0.92
C LYS A 251 15.98 -12.66 0.19
N ALA A 252 15.70 -11.50 0.79
CA ALA A 252 15.93 -10.22 0.15
C ALA A 252 17.43 -10.01 -0.08
N ILE A 253 17.77 -9.60 -1.29
CA ILE A 253 19.12 -9.19 -1.66
C ILE A 253 19.30 -7.76 -1.16
N CYS A 254 20.17 -7.59 -0.17
CA CYS A 254 20.53 -6.29 0.37
C CYS A 254 21.82 -5.80 -0.28
N PHE A 255 21.89 -4.51 -0.57
CA PHE A 255 23.05 -3.84 -1.14
C PHE A 255 23.77 -3.01 -0.07
N GLU A 256 25.00 -2.55 -0.34
CA GLU A 256 25.75 -1.62 0.53
C GLU A 256 24.98 -0.33 0.78
N ARG A 257 24.21 0.11 -0.21
CA ARG A 257 23.29 1.24 -0.09
C ARG A 257 21.99 0.83 0.62
N GLU A 258 21.59 1.64 1.58
CA GLU A 258 20.44 1.35 2.45
C GLU A 258 19.07 1.79 1.88
N ASP A 259 19.08 2.44 0.71
CA ASP A 259 17.89 3.03 0.10
C ASP A 259 17.21 2.12 -0.93
N VAL A 260 17.72 0.90 -1.14
CA VAL A 260 17.18 -0.09 -2.08
C VAL A 260 17.51 -1.52 -1.64
N ILE A 261 16.60 -2.45 -1.93
CA ILE A 261 16.78 -3.91 -1.84
C ILE A 261 16.15 -4.56 -3.08
N ALA A 262 16.47 -5.83 -3.32
CA ALA A 262 15.74 -6.64 -4.30
C ALA A 262 15.10 -7.85 -3.62
N VAL A 263 13.81 -8.07 -3.90
CA VAL A 263 13.04 -9.20 -3.39
C VAL A 263 12.94 -10.27 -4.48
N PRO A 264 13.53 -11.48 -4.28
CA PRO A 264 13.45 -12.53 -5.30
C PRO A 264 12.01 -12.95 -5.57
N THR A 265 11.69 -13.15 -6.85
CA THR A 265 10.40 -13.67 -7.32
C THR A 265 10.62 -14.81 -8.31
N ALA A 266 9.55 -15.47 -8.75
CA ALA A 266 9.65 -16.59 -9.68
C ALA A 266 10.12 -16.18 -11.09
N SER A 267 9.91 -14.93 -11.51
CA SER A 267 10.25 -14.47 -12.87
C SER A 267 11.48 -13.55 -12.87
N ARG A 268 11.45 -12.49 -12.06
CA ARG A 268 12.55 -11.52 -11.89
C ARG A 268 12.49 -10.90 -10.50
N PRO A 269 13.61 -10.61 -9.84
CA PRO A 269 13.58 -9.87 -8.59
C PRO A 269 12.82 -8.54 -8.72
N LEU A 270 11.97 -8.24 -7.74
CA LEU A 270 11.30 -6.95 -7.62
C LEU A 270 12.24 -5.99 -6.91
N VAL A 271 12.53 -4.84 -7.52
CA VAL A 271 13.29 -3.78 -6.86
C VAL A 271 12.36 -3.04 -5.90
N VAL A 272 12.78 -2.92 -4.65
CA VAL A 272 12.07 -2.16 -3.62
C VAL A 272 12.98 -1.05 -3.12
N ALA A 273 12.53 0.20 -3.16
CA ALA A 273 13.39 1.33 -2.86
C ALA A 273 12.68 2.44 -2.07
N ARG A 274 13.49 3.27 -1.41
CA ARG A 274 13.04 4.52 -0.79
C ARG A 274 12.67 5.55 -1.88
N PRO A 275 11.79 6.52 -1.58
CA PRO A 275 11.40 7.55 -2.54
C PRO A 275 12.57 8.33 -3.12
N SER A 276 13.63 8.59 -2.33
CA SER A 276 14.83 9.31 -2.79
C SER A 276 15.53 8.60 -3.95
N PHE A 277 15.71 7.28 -3.84
CA PHE A 277 16.32 6.46 -4.88
C PHE A 277 15.43 6.40 -6.12
N ALA A 278 14.15 6.08 -5.92
CA ALA A 278 13.17 5.97 -7.00
C ALA A 278 13.04 7.26 -7.80
N ALA A 279 12.83 8.40 -7.12
CA ALA A 279 12.65 9.70 -7.75
C ALA A 279 13.92 10.18 -8.47
N TYR A 280 15.11 9.85 -7.95
CA TYR A 280 16.37 10.21 -8.59
C TYR A 280 16.49 9.53 -9.96
N TRP A 281 16.39 8.20 -10.02
CA TRP A 281 16.59 7.45 -11.28
C TRP A 281 15.48 7.69 -12.30
N LEU A 282 14.22 7.69 -11.85
CA LEU A 282 13.09 7.97 -12.73
C LEU A 282 13.17 9.38 -13.31
N GLY A 283 13.65 10.36 -12.52
CA GLY A 283 13.88 11.72 -12.99
C GLY A 283 15.06 11.87 -13.97
N GLN A 284 15.89 10.84 -14.14
CA GLN A 284 16.93 10.76 -15.18
C GLN A 284 16.47 9.98 -16.42
N GLY A 285 15.18 9.58 -16.48
CA GLY A 285 14.68 8.73 -17.55
C GLY A 285 15.16 7.28 -17.45
N VAL A 286 15.61 6.84 -16.28
CA VAL A 286 16.11 5.47 -16.04
C VAL A 286 15.08 4.69 -15.23
N ILE A 287 14.77 3.48 -15.67
CA ILE A 287 13.94 2.53 -14.91
C ILE A 287 14.86 1.70 -14.01
N PRO A 288 14.87 1.90 -12.68
CA PRO A 288 15.76 1.15 -11.79
C PRO A 288 15.17 -0.23 -11.47
N ASN A 289 15.03 -1.07 -12.49
CA ASN A 289 14.56 -2.45 -12.38
C ASN A 289 15.73 -3.42 -12.15
N TRP A 290 15.45 -4.72 -12.12
CA TRP A 290 16.49 -5.73 -11.90
C TRP A 290 17.58 -5.74 -12.98
N ALA A 291 17.21 -5.59 -14.26
CA ALA A 291 18.19 -5.55 -15.35
C ALA A 291 19.12 -4.34 -15.24
N PHE A 292 18.61 -3.20 -14.77
CA PHE A 292 19.42 -2.04 -14.45
C PHE A 292 20.43 -2.33 -13.32
N ILE A 293 19.99 -2.97 -12.24
CA ILE A 293 20.87 -3.35 -11.12
C ILE A 293 21.97 -4.31 -11.60
N GLU A 294 21.62 -5.35 -12.37
CA GLU A 294 22.59 -6.30 -12.92
C GLU A 294 23.63 -5.65 -13.84
N ALA A 295 23.23 -4.62 -14.57
CA ALA A 295 24.13 -3.87 -15.45
C ALA A 295 25.09 -2.92 -14.71
N HIS A 296 24.84 -2.64 -13.41
CA HIS A 296 25.62 -1.68 -12.61
C HIS A 296 26.12 -2.30 -11.29
N PRO A 297 26.83 -3.45 -11.32
CA PRO A 297 27.19 -4.19 -10.10
C PRO A 297 28.07 -3.39 -9.13
N SER A 298 28.85 -2.41 -9.62
CA SER A 298 29.65 -1.52 -8.77
C SER A 298 28.80 -0.61 -7.89
N ASP A 299 27.62 -0.21 -8.37
CA ASP A 299 26.72 0.72 -7.67
C ASP A 299 25.79 -0.01 -6.70
N PHE A 300 25.75 -1.34 -6.80
CA PHE A 300 24.88 -2.26 -6.07
C PHE A 300 25.67 -3.44 -5.48
N ALA A 301 26.88 -3.18 -4.97
CA ALA A 301 27.66 -4.21 -4.30
C ALA A 301 26.92 -4.74 -3.05
N PRO A 302 26.97 -6.05 -2.75
CA PRO A 302 26.47 -6.57 -1.48
C PRO A 302 27.34 -6.05 -0.33
N PRO A 303 26.78 -5.88 0.89
CA PRO A 303 27.55 -5.42 2.03
C PRO A 303 28.76 -6.31 2.26
N SER A 304 29.95 -5.71 2.21
CA SER A 304 31.20 -6.35 2.58
C SER A 304 31.01 -7.08 3.92
N ALA A 305 31.24 -8.40 3.95
CA ALA A 305 31.06 -9.19 5.16
C ALA A 305 31.79 -8.48 6.32
N PRO A 306 31.14 -8.28 7.49
CA PRO A 306 31.75 -7.58 8.60
C PRO A 306 33.10 -8.23 8.84
N GLY A 307 34.16 -7.48 8.55
CA GLY A 307 35.48 -8.04 8.32
C GLY A 307 35.75 -9.05 9.43
N SER A 308 36.14 -10.27 9.05
CA SER A 308 36.79 -11.19 9.96
C SER A 308 38.08 -10.51 10.38
N GLY A 309 37.94 -9.54 11.29
CA GLY A 309 39.02 -8.77 11.84
C GLY A 309 39.92 -9.82 12.41
N ARG A 310 41.01 -10.10 11.70
CA ARG A 310 42.15 -10.79 12.24
C ARG A 310 42.46 -10.03 13.50
N ARG A 311 42.01 -10.57 14.65
CA ARG A 311 42.60 -10.25 15.94
C ARG A 311 44.05 -10.65 15.77
N GLY A 312 44.88 -9.73 15.29
CA GLY A 312 46.31 -9.85 15.37
C GLY A 312 46.61 -9.96 16.86
N GLY A 313 46.91 -11.17 17.31
CA GLY A 313 47.52 -11.37 18.61
C GLY A 313 48.86 -10.67 18.61
N GLY A 314 48.99 -9.68 19.50
CA GLY A 314 50.29 -9.28 20.03
C GLY A 314 50.66 -10.19 21.19
#